data_AF-A0A3D5F9N2-F1
#
_entry.id   AF-A0A3D5F9N2-F1
#
_cell.length_a   1.000
_cell.length_b   1.000
_cell.length_c   1.000
_cell.angle_alpha   90.00
_cell.angle_beta   90.00
_cell.angle_gamma   90.00
#
_symmetry.space_group_name_H-M   'P 1'
#
loop_
_entity.id
_entity.type
_entity.pdbx_description
1 polymer ?
#
loop_
_entity_poly.entity_id
_entity_poly.type
_entity_poly.pdbx_seq_one_letter_code
_entity_poly.pdbx_strand_id
1 'polypeptide(L)'
;MTLKGLAVGEMASRLNRLLVNLLPADMFCVASILEIHANGKNFTLWSGGLPRLAVKTPEQEIRLLIDPQHMPLGILEEHEFDNQTQYFETEWGDTLLLYTDGLMESHHKELGMLGEEGVEQW
;
A
#
# COMPACT_ATOMS: atom_id res chain seq x y z
N MET A 1 -5.38 -16.57 1.29
CA MET A 1 -5.96 -16.08 0.02
C MET A 1 -4.97 -16.31 -1.13
N THR A 2 -3.69 -16.01 -0.93
CA THR A 2 -2.57 -16.38 -1.82
C THR A 2 -2.48 -17.88 -2.15
N LEU A 3 -2.59 -18.78 -1.17
CA LEU A 3 -2.62 -20.24 -1.41
C LEU A 3 -3.82 -20.73 -2.24
N LYS A 4 -4.82 -19.86 -2.48
CA LYS A 4 -5.98 -20.15 -3.34
C LYS A 4 -5.80 -19.57 -4.76
N GLY A 5 -4.66 -18.94 -5.07
CA GLY A 5 -4.36 -18.40 -6.40
C GLY A 5 -5.21 -17.18 -6.79
N LEU A 6 -5.67 -16.40 -5.82
CA LEU A 6 -6.50 -15.21 -6.10
C LEU A 6 -5.64 -14.04 -6.54
N ALA A 7 -6.12 -13.28 -7.53
CA ALA A 7 -5.52 -12.02 -7.93
C ALA A 7 -5.63 -10.97 -6.81
N VAL A 8 -4.72 -9.99 -6.80
CA VAL A 8 -4.64 -8.92 -5.78
C VAL A 8 -5.97 -8.21 -5.54
N GLY A 9 -6.64 -7.76 -6.61
CA GLY A 9 -7.94 -7.10 -6.50
C GLY A 9 -9.02 -8.00 -5.87
N GLU A 10 -9.04 -9.29 -6.20
CA GLU A 10 -10.00 -10.24 -5.60
C GLU A 10 -9.70 -10.47 -4.12
N MET A 11 -8.43 -10.47 -3.71
CA MET A 11 -8.05 -10.49 -2.30
C MET A 11 -8.58 -9.25 -1.57
N ALA A 12 -8.44 -8.07 -2.16
CA ALA A 12 -8.97 -6.83 -1.61
C ALA A 12 -10.49 -6.88 -1.45
N SER A 13 -11.24 -7.30 -2.49
CA SER A 13 -12.70 -7.43 -2.41
C SER A 13 -13.16 -8.39 -1.31
N ARG A 14 -12.50 -9.56 -1.19
CA ARG A 14 -12.85 -10.54 -0.15
C ARG A 14 -12.51 -10.04 1.25
N LEU A 15 -11.37 -9.37 1.42
CA LEU A 15 -11.00 -8.75 2.69
C LEU A 15 -11.96 -7.65 3.07
N ASN A 16 -12.34 -6.78 2.13
CA ASN A 16 -13.33 -5.73 2.37
C ASN A 16 -14.66 -6.32 2.86
N ARG A 17 -15.20 -7.31 2.14
CA ARG A 17 -16.44 -7.98 2.52
C ARG A 17 -16.35 -8.65 3.90
N LEU A 18 -15.20 -9.24 4.25
CA LEU A 18 -15.01 -9.79 5.59
C LEU A 18 -15.01 -8.68 6.64
N LEU A 19 -14.30 -7.59 6.39
CA LEU A 19 -14.13 -6.50 7.35
C LEU A 19 -15.42 -5.69 7.57
N VAL A 20 -16.21 -5.43 6.53
CA VAL A 20 -17.54 -4.80 6.66
C VAL A 20 -18.44 -5.58 7.64
N ASN A 21 -18.33 -6.91 7.67
CA ASN A 21 -19.14 -7.75 8.55
C ASN A 21 -18.52 -7.97 9.95
N LEU A 22 -17.21 -7.78 10.10
CA LEU A 22 -16.48 -8.10 11.33
C LEU A 22 -16.14 -6.87 12.17
N LEU A 23 -15.90 -5.73 11.52
CA LEU A 23 -15.53 -4.51 12.20
C LEU A 23 -16.77 -3.83 12.81
N PRO A 24 -16.61 -3.16 13.97
CA PRO A 24 -17.59 -2.19 14.45
C PRO A 24 -17.90 -1.10 13.41
N ALA A 25 -19.08 -0.50 13.49
CA ALA A 25 -19.56 0.49 12.50
C ALA A 25 -18.67 1.75 12.37
N ASP A 26 -17.83 2.03 13.36
CA ASP A 26 -16.91 3.16 13.44
C ASP A 26 -15.44 2.77 13.16
N MET A 27 -15.19 1.55 12.69
CA MET A 27 -13.84 1.05 12.42
C MET A 27 -13.65 0.67 10.94
N PHE A 28 -12.44 0.93 10.45
CA PHE A 28 -11.97 0.54 9.12
C PHE A 28 -10.50 0.11 9.19
N CYS A 29 -9.98 -0.44 8.09
CA CYS A 29 -8.61 -0.92 8.01
C CYS A 29 -7.92 -0.33 6.77
N VAL A 30 -6.90 0.49 7.00
CA VAL A 30 -5.97 0.91 5.94
C VAL A 30 -5.05 -0.26 5.59
N ALA A 31 -4.84 -0.50 4.29
CA ALA A 31 -4.06 -1.65 3.85
C ALA A 31 -3.49 -1.46 2.43
N SER A 32 -2.36 -2.12 2.19
CA SER A 32 -1.78 -2.33 0.86
C SER A 32 -1.55 -3.82 0.66
N ILE A 33 -1.92 -4.32 -0.52
CA ILE A 33 -1.71 -5.70 -0.95
C ILE A 33 -0.80 -5.65 -2.17
N LEU A 34 0.44 -6.14 -2.02
CA LEU A 34 1.45 -6.13 -3.07
C LEU A 34 1.76 -7.58 -3.50
N GLU A 35 1.70 -7.83 -4.80
CA GLU A 35 2.20 -9.05 -5.42
C GLU A 35 3.49 -8.75 -6.18
N ILE A 36 4.48 -9.63 -6.01
CA ILE A 36 5.75 -9.61 -6.75
C ILE A 36 5.69 -10.71 -7.79
N HIS A 37 5.84 -10.36 -9.06
CA HIS A 37 5.82 -11.32 -10.15
C HIS A 37 7.10 -12.15 -10.16
N ALA A 38 7.07 -13.30 -10.81
CA ALA A 38 8.18 -14.26 -10.79
C ALA A 38 9.51 -13.72 -11.35
N ASN A 39 9.47 -12.65 -12.16
CA ASN A 39 10.66 -12.00 -12.69
C ASN A 39 11.35 -11.05 -11.67
N GLY A 40 10.73 -10.81 -10.51
CA GLY A 40 11.26 -9.98 -9.44
C GLY A 40 11.26 -8.47 -9.71
N LYS A 41 10.72 -8.03 -10.85
CA LYS A 41 10.75 -6.64 -11.31
C LYS A 41 9.36 -6.06 -11.57
N ASN A 42 8.35 -6.90 -11.69
CA ASN A 42 6.99 -6.47 -11.96
C ASN A 42 6.11 -6.69 -10.74
N PHE A 43 5.27 -5.70 -10.45
CA PHE A 43 4.49 -5.65 -9.23
C PHE A 43 3.03 -5.32 -9.53
N THR A 44 2.14 -5.85 -8.70
CA THR A 44 0.71 -5.51 -8.72
C THR A 44 0.29 -5.08 -7.34
N LEU A 45 -0.30 -3.89 -7.23
CA LEU A 45 -0.63 -3.24 -5.97
C LEU A 45 -2.11 -2.88 -5.92
N TRP A 46 -2.76 -3.23 -4.82
CA TRP A 46 -3.97 -2.56 -4.36
C TRP A 46 -3.60 -1.79 -3.08
N SER A 47 -3.98 -0.53 -2.95
CA SER A 47 -3.67 0.31 -1.77
C SER A 47 -4.85 1.18 -1.41
N GLY A 48 -5.27 1.10 -0.14
CA GLY A 48 -6.37 1.87 0.43
C GLY A 48 -6.00 2.51 1.77
N GLY A 49 -5.91 3.85 1.76
CA GLY A 49 -5.72 4.68 2.96
C GLY A 49 -4.31 4.68 3.60
N LEU A 50 -3.34 3.95 3.07
CA LEU A 50 -1.94 4.07 3.48
C LEU A 50 -1.20 5.20 2.72
N PRO A 51 -0.06 5.70 3.25
CA PRO A 51 0.81 6.62 2.52
C PRO A 51 1.28 6.09 1.16
N ARG A 52 1.79 6.99 0.31
CA ARG A 52 2.30 6.62 -1.01
C ARG A 52 3.48 5.65 -0.91
N LEU A 53 3.54 4.70 -1.84
CA LEU A 53 4.69 3.80 -1.98
C LEU A 53 5.78 4.52 -2.76
N ALA A 54 7.04 4.39 -2.32
CA ALA A 54 8.20 4.94 -3.03
C ALA A 54 9.13 3.81 -3.50
N VAL A 55 9.69 3.96 -4.69
CA VAL A 55 10.74 3.10 -5.22
C VAL A 55 12.02 3.91 -5.33
N LYS A 56 13.09 3.47 -4.69
CA LYS A 56 14.40 4.11 -4.69
C LYS A 56 15.41 3.32 -5.50
N THR A 57 16.29 4.01 -6.22
CA THR A 57 17.44 3.41 -6.89
C THR A 57 18.51 2.98 -5.87
N PRO A 58 19.51 2.17 -6.27
CA PRO A 58 20.67 1.89 -5.43
C PRO A 58 21.41 3.15 -4.96
N GLU A 59 21.33 4.24 -5.73
CA GLU A 59 21.90 5.55 -5.42
C GLU A 59 21.03 6.40 -4.47
N GLN A 60 19.95 5.82 -3.92
CA GLN A 60 19.00 6.47 -3.01
C GLN A 60 18.15 7.59 -3.66
N GLU A 61 18.05 7.61 -4.99
CA GLU A 61 17.19 8.55 -5.71
C GLU A 61 15.77 7.98 -5.89
N ILE A 62 14.75 8.84 -5.87
CA ILE A 62 13.37 8.42 -6.10
C ILE A 62 13.19 8.08 -7.58
N ARG A 63 12.92 6.80 -7.87
CA ARG A 63 12.57 6.32 -9.21
C ARG A 63 11.07 6.47 -9.49
N LEU A 64 10.23 6.05 -8.55
CA LEU A 64 8.77 6.06 -8.70
C LEU A 64 8.11 6.44 -7.37
N LEU A 65 7.01 7.17 -7.46
CA LEU A 65 6.05 7.39 -6.38
C LEU A 65 4.69 6.87 -6.85
N ILE A 66 4.01 6.11 -5.99
CA ILE A 66 2.76 5.43 -6.30
C ILE A 66 1.75 5.78 -5.22
N ASP A 67 0.79 6.62 -5.58
CA ASP A 67 -0.25 7.08 -4.66
C ASP A 67 -1.30 5.98 -4.40
N PRO A 68 -1.87 5.90 -3.18
CA PRO A 68 -3.03 5.06 -2.91
C PRO A 68 -4.22 5.48 -3.79
N GLN A 69 -4.97 4.50 -4.32
CA GLN A 69 -6.11 4.76 -5.19
C GLN A 69 -7.46 4.52 -4.54
N HIS A 70 -7.49 3.81 -3.40
CA HIS A 70 -8.73 3.31 -2.82
C HIS A 70 -8.99 3.86 -1.42
N MET A 71 -10.26 3.77 -1.01
CA MET A 71 -10.63 3.98 0.39
C MET A 71 -10.16 2.79 1.25
N PRO A 72 -10.01 2.99 2.58
CA PRO A 72 -9.75 1.91 3.51
C PRO A 72 -10.76 0.76 3.39
N LEU A 73 -10.31 -0.46 3.70
CA LEU A 73 -11.15 -1.65 3.76
C LEU A 73 -12.15 -1.54 4.92
N GLY A 74 -13.35 -2.11 4.75
CA GLY A 74 -14.42 -2.10 5.75
C GLY A 74 -15.37 -0.91 5.65
N ILE A 75 -15.16 0.01 4.69
CA ILE A 75 -16.01 1.20 4.50
C ILE A 75 -17.08 0.99 3.43
N LEU A 76 -16.68 0.52 2.26
CA LEU A 76 -17.55 0.45 1.08
C LEU A 76 -18.32 -0.86 1.02
N GLU A 77 -19.59 -0.79 0.62
CA GLU A 77 -20.39 -1.96 0.30
C GLU A 77 -19.88 -2.64 -1.00
N GLU A 78 -20.24 -3.91 -1.20
CA GLU A 78 -19.69 -4.74 -2.30
C GLU A 78 -19.92 -4.14 -3.70
N HIS A 79 -21.01 -3.38 -3.89
CA HIS A 79 -21.35 -2.76 -5.17
C HIS A 79 -20.62 -1.42 -5.43
N GLU A 80 -20.04 -0.82 -4.40
CA GLU A 80 -19.29 0.45 -4.47
C GLU A 80 -17.78 0.21 -4.46
N PHE A 81 -17.34 -0.97 -4.02
CA PHE A 81 -15.94 -1.31 -3.86
C PHE A 81 -15.22 -1.43 -5.21
N ASP A 82 -14.24 -0.54 -5.44
CA ASP A 82 -13.32 -0.64 -6.57
C ASP A 82 -12.11 -1.53 -6.21
N ASN A 83 -11.89 -2.56 -7.02
CA ASN A 83 -10.81 -3.51 -6.84
C ASN A 83 -9.71 -3.40 -7.89
N GLN A 84 -9.70 -2.31 -8.69
CA GLN A 84 -8.64 -2.04 -9.64
C GLN A 84 -7.27 -2.01 -8.96
N THR A 85 -6.26 -2.51 -9.67
CA THR A 85 -4.90 -2.60 -9.17
C THR A 85 -3.98 -1.75 -10.02
N GLN A 86 -2.96 -1.17 -9.39
CA GLN A 86 -1.86 -0.51 -10.07
C GLN A 86 -0.79 -1.53 -10.43
N TYR A 87 -0.23 -1.41 -11.63
CA TYR A 87 0.92 -2.18 -12.08
C TYR A 87 2.12 -1.24 -12.24
N PHE A 88 3.28 -1.68 -11.77
CA PHE A 88 4.53 -0.93 -11.95
C PHE A 88 5.72 -1.88 -12.07
N GLU A 89 6.82 -1.33 -12.59
CA GLU A 89 8.06 -2.06 -12.83
C GLU A 89 9.21 -1.40 -12.06
N THR A 90 10.15 -2.21 -11.59
CA THR A 90 11.40 -1.78 -10.95
C THR A 90 12.59 -2.41 -11.65
N GLU A 91 13.79 -1.97 -11.28
CA GLU A 91 15.03 -2.62 -11.68
C GLU A 91 15.66 -3.38 -10.52
N TRP A 92 16.60 -4.27 -10.86
CA TRP A 92 17.39 -4.98 -9.86
C TRP A 92 18.19 -4.00 -9.01
N GLY A 93 18.13 -4.19 -7.69
CA GLY A 93 18.79 -3.30 -6.72
C GLY A 93 17.94 -2.14 -6.25
N ASP A 94 16.79 -1.87 -6.89
CA ASP A 94 15.84 -0.91 -6.37
C ASP A 94 15.26 -1.36 -5.01
N THR A 95 14.91 -0.39 -4.18
CA THR A 95 14.29 -0.59 -2.86
C THR A 95 12.87 -0.06 -2.87
N LEU A 96 11.90 -0.89 -2.46
CA LEU A 96 10.50 -0.49 -2.29
C LEU A 96 10.25 -0.09 -0.83
N LEU A 97 9.73 1.11 -0.62
CA LEU A 97 9.33 1.65 0.68
C LEU A 97 7.80 1.60 0.81
N LEU A 98 7.31 0.71 1.67
CA LEU A 98 5.93 0.63 2.12
C LEU A 98 5.90 0.86 3.63
N TYR A 99 5.12 1.82 4.08
CA TYR A 99 5.09 2.26 5.46
C TYR A 99 3.68 2.75 5.84
N THR A 100 3.48 2.98 7.13
CA THR A 100 2.26 3.54 7.69
C THR A 100 2.53 4.97 8.20
N ASP A 101 1.46 5.71 8.46
CA ASP A 101 1.50 7.02 9.12
C ASP A 101 2.30 7.02 10.43
N GLY A 102 2.31 5.92 11.19
CA GLY A 102 3.12 5.79 12.40
C GLY A 102 4.63 6.05 12.21
N LEU A 103 5.18 5.86 11.00
CA LEU A 103 6.56 6.27 10.69
C LEU A 103 6.66 7.78 10.46
N MET A 104 5.69 8.36 9.76
CA MET A 104 5.63 9.80 9.46
C MET A 104 5.40 10.64 10.72
N GLU A 105 4.60 10.11 11.65
CA GLU A 105 4.31 10.70 12.96
C GLU A 105 5.44 10.50 13.97
N SER A 106 6.50 9.76 13.60
CA SER A 106 7.63 9.58 14.49
C SER A 106 8.32 10.92 14.75
N HIS A 107 8.53 11.21 16.04
CA HIS A 107 9.12 12.47 16.48
C HIS A 107 10.64 12.36 16.53
N HIS A 108 11.30 13.12 15.67
CA HIS A 108 12.73 13.39 15.78
C HIS A 108 12.97 14.58 16.72
N LYS A 109 14.00 14.48 17.58
CA LYS A 109 14.29 15.50 18.61
C LYS A 109 14.53 16.90 18.06
N GLU A 110 15.06 17.01 16.84
CA GLU A 110 15.42 18.30 16.22
C GLU A 110 14.55 18.68 15.02
N LEU A 111 13.92 17.70 14.35
CA LEU A 111 13.21 17.92 13.09
C LEU A 111 11.68 17.90 13.26
N GLY A 112 11.17 17.55 14.45
CA GLY A 112 9.74 17.41 14.66
C GLY A 112 9.22 16.10 14.07
N MET A 113 7.99 16.11 13.55
CA MET A 113 7.44 14.94 12.83
C MET A 113 8.20 14.73 11.53
N LEU A 114 8.53 13.48 11.22
CA LEU A 114 9.32 13.12 10.04
C LEU A 114 8.61 13.52 8.72
N GLY A 115 7.29 13.38 8.68
CA GLY A 115 6.48 13.66 7.49
C GLY A 115 6.80 12.72 6.32
N GLU A 116 6.19 12.98 5.17
CA GLU A 116 6.39 12.17 3.95
C GLU A 116 7.78 12.38 3.36
N GLU A 117 8.23 13.64 3.26
CA GLU A 117 9.55 14.03 2.74
C GLU A 117 10.70 13.38 3.53
N GLY A 118 10.53 13.20 4.84
CA GLY A 118 11.55 12.57 5.68
C GLY A 118 11.63 11.05 5.49
N VAL A 119 10.52 10.37 5.14
CA VAL A 119 10.55 8.93 4.79
C VAL A 119 11.24 8.72 3.45
N GLU A 120 11.02 9.61 2.48
CA GLU A 120 11.67 9.53 1.17
C GLU A 120 13.20 9.68 1.25
N GLN A 121 13.70 10.33 2.30
CA GLN A 121 15.14 10.51 2.56
C GLN A 121 15.79 9.33 3.30
N TRP A 122 15.02 8.41 3.88
CA TRP A 122 15.52 7.18 4.52
C TRP A 122 15.96 6.15 3.49
#